data_AF-A0A3R9KK03-F1
#
_entry.id   AF-A0A3R9KK03-F1
#
_cell.length_a   1.000
_cell.length_b   1.000
_cell.length_c   1.000
_cell.angle_alpha   90.00
_cell.angle_beta   90.00
_cell.angle_gamma   90.00
#
_symmetry.space_group_name_H-M   'P 1'
#
loop_
_entity.id
_entity.type
_entity.pdbx_description
1 polymer ?
#
loop_
_entity_poly.entity_id
_entity_poly.type
_entity_poly.pdbx_seq_one_letter_code
_entity_poly.pdbx_strand_id
1 'polypeptide(L)'
;MKDLTTTEAVRWLQSDEPTLIVAGAGISMGAPTNAPGVAPFLAGTTTLLEEAAEYVPRDRSYRRRLFPEACYGAIGEAYGTDSHLRIWESLRPEVADQVGAVPAVGHRVIMRLAQRNGWPVLTTNFDCFLETAARALTIDFDLRIPQPWHHELDLISSVGRAIMVKLHGTATEYGTVKATAADLSRCSIILENMRLRPQPRRILIAGYSGRDFDLFPWLTGTMASCEVLWVDRSFAGADGHTHRASTVPGVLTWTGNWNDLAREVAEPSDLAHPAGRPDADIARDFRQAVTDAVDEHVATLLTRRDGRAVAAFTGVLASTGAHRDVAELLARVDDITSRSVRIQTLLWGAHANSSLDRFGTALVIARRARALAWRTLSFYSAGRAAIAVSYAHVANHWLSVLPGGPRARRDQVKKVLALAHVPLVTALYAPLGLWSIIRITGSTGFPPTAQYRFASDYLEHLIRLMALLERLRGKLPTAGSLLDSGWQQIQRNCVRIGYTAGVFNVSKYLSRQQTGVGGPEGTLARALAIGDLLGETLARRDIGSSLAARSRQEPDAAEALREEAVTQLKLALRTALHLGCPSLVLKILLQLKEVGVQCSSPTGVARLIDRTECTAIIRDKARIIAALT
;
A
#
# COMPACT_ATOMS: atom_id res chain seq x y z
N MET A 1 9.38 -23.95 -1.48
CA MET A 1 9.72 -23.75 -0.07
C MET A 1 10.14 -25.09 0.49
N LYS A 2 11.19 -25.12 1.31
CA LYS A 2 11.57 -26.30 2.09
C LYS A 2 11.30 -25.96 3.56
N ASP A 3 10.45 -26.72 4.23
CA ASP A 3 10.25 -26.57 5.67
C ASP A 3 11.39 -27.29 6.41
N LEU A 4 12.04 -26.58 7.33
CA LEU A 4 13.14 -27.09 8.13
C LEU A 4 12.61 -27.75 9.40
N THR A 5 13.26 -28.83 9.81
CA THR A 5 13.15 -29.32 11.18
C THR A 5 13.73 -28.30 12.17
N THR A 6 13.34 -28.38 13.45
CA THR A 6 13.92 -27.54 14.51
C THR A 6 15.44 -27.66 14.56
N THR A 7 16.01 -28.86 14.46
CA THR A 7 17.47 -29.07 14.45
C THR A 7 18.16 -28.41 13.27
N GLU A 8 17.55 -28.47 12.07
CA GLU A 8 18.09 -27.77 10.89
C GLU A 8 18.02 -26.24 11.06
N ALA A 9 16.92 -25.72 11.61
CA ALA A 9 16.76 -24.28 11.86
C ALA A 9 17.72 -23.77 12.95
N VAL A 10 17.95 -24.54 14.02
CA VAL A 10 18.95 -24.23 15.05
C VAL A 10 20.35 -24.20 14.46
N ARG A 11 20.73 -25.21 13.67
CA ARG A 11 22.02 -25.23 12.97
C ARG A 11 22.15 -24.04 12.02
N TRP A 12 21.05 -23.66 11.36
CA TRP A 12 21.00 -22.48 10.52
C TRP A 12 21.34 -21.23 11.35
N LEU A 13 20.73 -21.03 12.52
CA LEU A 13 20.96 -19.87 13.39
C LEU A 13 22.37 -19.80 14.00
N GLN A 14 23.07 -20.93 14.12
CA GLN A 14 24.42 -21.01 14.72
C GLN A 14 25.56 -20.76 13.74
N SER A 15 25.27 -20.58 12.45
CA SER A 15 26.29 -20.24 11.44
C SER A 15 26.87 -18.84 11.66
N ASP A 16 28.15 -18.65 11.38
CA ASP A 16 28.83 -17.35 11.46
C ASP A 16 28.72 -16.51 10.16
N GLU A 17 27.95 -16.97 9.17
CA GLU A 17 27.78 -16.25 7.91
C GLU A 17 27.09 -14.89 8.13
N PRO A 18 27.50 -13.83 7.40
CA PRO A 18 26.86 -12.52 7.46
C PRO A 18 25.35 -12.61 7.21
N THR A 19 24.57 -12.24 8.22
CA THR A 19 23.12 -12.38 8.21
C THR A 19 22.44 -11.02 8.46
N LEU A 20 21.43 -10.70 7.66
CA LEU A 20 20.48 -9.62 7.95
C LEU A 20 19.30 -10.20 8.74
N ILE A 21 18.97 -9.61 9.89
CA ILE A 21 17.78 -9.97 10.66
C ILE A 21 16.65 -9.00 10.31
N VAL A 22 15.51 -9.53 9.87
CA VAL A 22 14.28 -8.77 9.63
C VAL A 22 13.23 -9.20 10.64
N ALA A 23 12.82 -8.29 11.52
CA ALA A 23 11.82 -8.52 12.54
C ALA A 23 10.51 -7.79 12.21
N GLY A 24 9.39 -8.49 12.34
CA GLY A 24 8.05 -7.88 12.23
C GLY A 24 7.26 -8.03 13.53
N ALA A 25 6.03 -7.50 13.55
CA ALA A 25 5.21 -7.41 14.76
C ALA A 25 4.93 -8.77 15.44
N GLY A 26 5.04 -9.87 14.68
CA GLY A 26 4.86 -11.23 15.17
C GLY A 26 5.80 -11.62 16.30
N ILE A 27 6.98 -11.00 16.42
CA ILE A 27 7.89 -11.29 17.55
C ILE A 27 7.39 -10.70 18.88
N SER A 28 6.59 -9.63 18.81
CA SER A 28 6.08 -8.90 19.99
C SER A 28 4.68 -9.36 20.43
N MET A 29 3.89 -9.96 19.53
CA MET A 29 2.50 -10.33 19.82
C MET A 29 2.33 -11.55 20.75
N GLY A 30 3.38 -12.35 20.92
CA GLY A 30 3.35 -13.54 21.79
C GLY A 30 3.68 -13.22 23.25
N ALA A 31 3.26 -14.09 24.15
CA ALA A 31 3.71 -14.08 25.54
C ALA A 31 5.24 -14.19 25.64
N PRO A 32 5.87 -13.54 26.64
CA PRO A 32 5.26 -12.67 27.66
C PRO A 32 5.09 -11.20 27.23
N THR A 33 5.46 -10.86 25.99
CA THR A 33 5.39 -9.48 25.49
C THR A 33 3.95 -9.04 25.28
N ASN A 34 3.12 -9.89 24.67
CA ASN A 34 1.68 -9.69 24.47
C ASN A 34 1.32 -8.31 23.87
N ALA A 35 2.21 -7.73 23.05
CA ALA A 35 1.96 -6.45 22.42
C ALA A 35 0.77 -6.57 21.46
N PRO A 36 -0.16 -5.61 21.46
CA PRO A 36 -1.27 -5.62 20.53
C PRO A 36 -0.77 -5.40 19.10
N GLY A 37 -1.31 -6.18 18.15
CA GLY A 37 -1.13 -5.90 16.73
C GLY A 37 -1.87 -4.62 16.31
N VAL A 38 -1.92 -4.34 15.00
CA VAL A 38 -2.56 -3.10 14.49
C VAL A 38 -4.10 -3.12 14.59
N ALA A 39 -4.72 -4.30 14.62
CA ALA A 39 -6.18 -4.43 14.52
C ALA A 39 -6.96 -3.72 15.65
N PRO A 40 -6.58 -3.80 16.95
CA PRO A 40 -7.22 -3.02 18.02
C PRO A 40 -7.16 -1.50 17.80
N PHE A 41 -6.00 -0.96 17.40
CA PHE A 41 -5.85 0.47 17.10
C PHE A 41 -6.81 0.92 16.01
N LEU A 42 -6.87 0.16 14.91
CA LEU A 42 -7.74 0.46 13.78
C LEU A 42 -9.22 0.33 14.14
N ALA A 43 -9.60 -0.68 14.91
CA ALA A 43 -10.96 -0.91 15.35
C ALA A 43 -11.47 0.21 16.28
N GLY A 44 -10.66 0.63 17.26
CA GLY A 44 -10.98 1.77 18.13
C GLY A 44 -11.10 3.08 17.33
N THR A 45 -10.11 3.37 16.49
CA THR A 45 -10.07 4.58 15.66
C THR A 45 -11.29 4.67 14.73
N THR A 46 -11.65 3.58 14.05
CA THR A 46 -12.81 3.56 13.15
C THR A 46 -14.14 3.66 13.88
N THR A 47 -14.23 3.14 15.11
CA THR A 47 -15.44 3.27 15.94
C THR A 47 -15.65 4.72 16.36
N LEU A 48 -14.62 5.39 16.85
CA LEU A 48 -14.70 6.83 17.19
C LEU A 48 -15.00 7.69 15.96
N LEU A 49 -14.49 7.34 14.78
CA LEU A 49 -14.82 8.02 13.52
C LEU A 49 -16.30 7.85 13.13
N GLU A 50 -16.86 6.63 13.26
CA GLU A 50 -18.29 6.37 13.02
C GLU A 50 -19.17 7.25 13.93
N GLU A 51 -18.83 7.31 15.22
CA GLU A 51 -19.54 8.10 16.22
C GLU A 51 -19.43 9.60 15.94
N ALA A 52 -18.22 10.12 15.71
CA ALA A 52 -17.99 11.53 15.45
C ALA A 52 -18.54 12.00 14.09
N ALA A 53 -18.59 11.10 13.09
CA ALA A 53 -19.27 11.38 11.83
C ALA A 53 -20.79 11.20 11.93
N GLU A 54 -21.31 10.73 13.07
CA GLU A 54 -22.71 10.36 13.32
C GLU A 54 -23.27 9.50 12.19
N TYR A 55 -22.50 8.49 11.77
CA TYR A 55 -22.82 7.66 10.63
C TYR A 55 -22.30 6.24 10.82
N VAL A 56 -23.21 5.28 10.75
CA VAL A 56 -22.88 3.84 10.82
C VAL A 56 -22.97 3.26 9.41
N PRO A 57 -21.85 2.76 8.84
CA PRO A 57 -21.88 2.13 7.52
C PRO A 57 -22.78 0.92 7.49
N ARG A 58 -23.43 0.70 6.35
CA ARG A 58 -24.33 -0.43 6.12
C ARG A 58 -23.61 -1.78 6.22
N ASP A 59 -22.33 -1.80 5.84
CA ASP A 59 -21.48 -2.99 5.84
C ASP A 59 -20.17 -2.73 6.60
N ARG A 60 -20.07 -3.20 7.84
CA ARG A 60 -18.88 -3.09 8.68
C ARG A 60 -17.70 -3.97 8.22
N SER A 61 -17.86 -4.79 7.18
CA SER A 61 -16.76 -5.54 6.56
C SER A 61 -15.67 -4.62 6.00
N TYR A 62 -15.96 -3.33 5.76
CA TYR A 62 -14.97 -2.36 5.32
C TYR A 62 -13.72 -2.35 6.22
N ARG A 63 -13.89 -2.60 7.53
CA ARG A 63 -12.78 -2.65 8.50
C ARG A 63 -11.76 -3.76 8.19
N ARG A 64 -12.22 -4.89 7.65
CA ARG A 64 -11.33 -6.00 7.22
C ARG A 64 -10.50 -5.65 5.98
N ARG A 65 -11.05 -4.76 5.14
CA ARG A 65 -10.44 -4.30 3.89
C ARG A 65 -9.63 -3.01 4.08
N LEU A 66 -9.67 -2.43 5.27
CA LEU A 66 -9.06 -1.15 5.57
C LEU A 66 -7.58 -1.35 5.89
N PHE A 67 -6.74 -0.75 5.07
CA PHE A 67 -5.32 -0.59 5.37
C PHE A 67 -5.15 0.51 6.45
N PRO A 68 -4.35 0.27 7.50
CA PRO A 68 -4.07 1.28 8.53
C PRO A 68 -3.60 2.60 7.94
N GLU A 69 -2.77 2.55 6.90
CA GLU A 69 -2.19 3.69 6.23
C GLU A 69 -3.20 4.57 5.50
N ALA A 70 -4.27 3.96 5.01
CA ALA A 70 -5.38 4.68 4.42
C ALA A 70 -6.24 5.35 5.49
N CYS A 71 -6.39 4.70 6.66
CA CYS A 71 -7.13 5.25 7.79
C CYS A 71 -6.44 6.49 8.37
N TYR A 72 -5.19 6.32 8.81
CA TYR A 72 -4.41 7.40 9.41
C TYR A 72 -4.13 8.53 8.41
N GLY A 73 -3.86 8.19 7.14
CA GLY A 73 -3.72 9.20 6.09
C GLY A 73 -4.99 10.04 5.86
N ALA A 74 -6.19 9.46 6.00
CA ALA A 74 -7.44 10.20 5.86
C ALA A 74 -7.70 11.15 7.05
N ILE A 75 -7.38 10.71 8.27
CA ILE A 75 -7.45 11.54 9.49
C ILE A 75 -6.44 12.70 9.38
N GLY A 76 -5.18 12.39 9.07
CA GLY A 76 -4.13 13.39 8.90
C GLY A 76 -4.47 14.44 7.85
N GLU A 77 -5.11 14.05 6.73
CA GLU A 77 -5.58 15.01 5.73
C GLU A 77 -6.73 15.88 6.20
N ALA A 78 -7.76 15.30 6.82
CA ALA A 78 -8.91 16.06 7.29
C ALA A 78 -8.53 17.04 8.41
N TYR A 79 -7.59 16.67 9.27
CA TYR A 79 -7.19 17.47 10.43
C TYR A 79 -5.97 18.36 10.15
N GLY A 80 -5.15 18.04 9.15
CA GLY A 80 -3.90 18.75 8.85
C GLY A 80 -2.85 18.58 9.95
N THR A 81 -2.84 17.42 10.62
CA THR A 81 -1.94 17.10 11.74
C THR A 81 -1.79 15.59 11.87
N ASP A 82 -0.63 15.15 12.34
CA ASP A 82 -0.30 13.75 12.62
C ASP A 82 -0.43 13.41 14.11
N SER A 83 -1.00 14.30 14.92
CA SER A 83 -1.16 14.07 16.37
C SER A 83 -2.03 12.85 16.71
N HIS A 84 -2.83 12.35 15.77
CA HIS A 84 -3.57 11.08 15.93
C HIS A 84 -2.64 9.86 15.93
N LEU A 85 -1.40 9.97 15.44
CA LEU A 85 -0.39 8.91 15.51
C LEU A 85 0.20 8.77 16.91
N ARG A 86 -0.10 9.67 17.84
CA ARG A 86 0.28 9.51 19.26
C ARG A 86 -0.35 8.29 19.91
N ILE A 87 -1.36 7.67 19.30
CA ILE A 87 -1.89 6.36 19.74
C ILE A 87 -0.78 5.31 19.92
N TRP A 88 0.29 5.39 19.11
CA TRP A 88 1.43 4.47 19.19
C TRP A 88 2.30 4.69 20.44
N GLU A 89 2.16 5.81 21.16
CA GLU A 89 2.83 6.05 22.46
C GLU A 89 2.40 5.01 23.51
N SER A 90 1.25 4.35 23.33
CA SER A 90 0.84 3.20 24.16
C SER A 90 1.80 2.01 24.07
N LEU A 91 2.68 1.93 23.06
CA LEU A 91 3.69 0.87 22.90
C LEU A 91 5.07 1.26 23.48
N ARG A 92 5.15 2.38 24.21
CA ARG A 92 6.40 2.83 24.84
C ARG A 92 6.85 1.93 25.99
N PRO A 93 8.15 1.92 26.33
CA PRO A 93 8.67 1.17 27.47
C PRO A 93 7.90 1.44 28.77
N GLU A 94 7.57 2.70 29.07
CA GLU A 94 6.93 3.06 30.33
C GLU A 94 5.53 2.45 30.48
N VAL A 95 4.77 2.37 29.37
CA VAL A 95 3.44 1.73 29.36
C VAL A 95 3.57 0.21 29.43
N ALA A 96 4.54 -0.35 28.68
CA ALA A 96 4.83 -1.78 28.74
C ALA A 96 5.21 -2.23 30.16
N ASP A 97 6.05 -1.46 30.85
CA ASP A 97 6.47 -1.72 32.22
C ASP A 97 5.28 -1.65 33.20
N GLN A 98 4.39 -0.66 33.04
CA GLN A 98 3.17 -0.52 33.86
C GLN A 98 2.24 -1.73 33.76
N VAL A 99 2.07 -2.28 32.55
CA VAL A 99 1.23 -3.47 32.35
C VAL A 99 1.97 -4.78 32.67
N GLY A 100 3.29 -4.71 32.91
CA GLY A 100 4.14 -5.87 33.20
C GLY A 100 4.57 -6.65 31.94
N ALA A 101 4.46 -6.04 30.76
CA ALA A 101 4.95 -6.61 29.51
C ALA A 101 6.46 -6.52 29.43
N VAL A 102 7.12 -7.63 29.11
CA VAL A 102 8.58 -7.71 29.00
C VAL A 102 9.01 -8.28 27.65
N PRO A 103 10.26 -8.00 27.20
CA PRO A 103 10.77 -8.63 25.99
C PRO A 103 10.81 -10.15 26.13
N ALA A 104 10.20 -10.84 25.18
CA ALA A 104 10.29 -12.30 25.07
C ALA A 104 11.72 -12.76 24.77
N VAL A 105 12.00 -14.05 25.04
CA VAL A 105 13.26 -14.73 24.68
C VAL A 105 13.69 -14.47 23.24
N GLY A 106 12.74 -14.41 22.30
CA GLY A 106 13.02 -14.10 20.90
C GLY A 106 13.67 -12.73 20.67
N HIS A 107 13.31 -11.70 21.44
CA HIS A 107 13.93 -10.38 21.34
C HIS A 107 15.39 -10.42 21.81
N ARG A 108 15.62 -11.12 22.93
CA ARG A 108 16.93 -11.26 23.57
C ARG A 108 17.91 -12.03 22.68
N VAL A 109 17.46 -13.15 22.10
CA VAL A 109 18.22 -13.93 21.13
C VAL A 109 18.56 -13.11 19.88
N ILE A 110 17.61 -12.35 19.33
CA ILE A 110 17.89 -11.44 18.19
C ILE A 110 19.02 -10.48 18.54
N MET A 111 18.93 -9.81 19.70
CA MET A 111 19.92 -8.81 20.09
C MET A 111 21.29 -9.42 20.38
N ARG A 112 21.34 -10.61 20.99
CA ARG A 112 22.61 -11.31 21.19
C ARG A 112 23.24 -11.74 19.87
N LEU A 113 22.47 -12.35 18.97
CA LEU A 113 22.98 -12.75 17.65
C LEU A 113 23.50 -11.52 16.88
N ALA A 114 22.78 -10.41 16.95
CA ALA A 114 23.20 -9.13 16.38
C ALA A 114 24.53 -8.63 16.98
N GLN A 115 24.68 -8.67 18.30
CA GLN A 115 25.92 -8.25 18.97
C GLN A 115 27.08 -9.19 18.65
N ARG A 116 26.89 -10.51 18.84
CA ARG A 116 27.93 -11.54 18.73
C ARG A 116 28.50 -11.60 17.31
N ASN A 117 27.62 -11.54 16.31
CA ASN A 117 28.01 -11.76 14.91
C ASN A 117 28.04 -10.45 14.09
N GLY A 118 27.72 -9.31 14.70
CA GLY A 118 27.59 -8.02 14.00
C GLY A 118 26.42 -7.99 13.02
N TRP A 119 25.38 -8.82 13.21
CA TRP A 119 24.26 -8.89 12.27
C TRP A 119 23.35 -7.67 12.40
N PRO A 120 23.11 -6.89 11.33
CA PRO A 120 22.20 -5.77 11.38
C PRO A 120 20.76 -6.26 11.58
N VAL A 121 20.02 -5.55 12.41
CA VAL A 121 18.59 -5.77 12.67
C VAL A 121 17.79 -4.69 11.97
N LEU A 122 16.85 -5.08 11.13
CA LEU A 122 15.86 -4.20 10.50
C LEU A 122 14.48 -4.59 11.02
N THR A 123 13.74 -3.62 11.56
CA THR A 123 12.39 -3.87 12.08
C THR A 123 11.40 -2.82 11.60
N THR A 124 10.15 -3.24 11.43
CA THR A 124 8.99 -2.36 11.17
C THR A 124 8.19 -2.07 12.44
N ASN A 125 8.58 -2.63 13.59
CA ASN A 125 7.86 -2.45 14.84
C ASN A 125 8.07 -1.03 15.42
N PHE A 126 6.99 -0.43 15.91
CA PHE A 126 7.05 0.81 16.69
C PHE A 126 7.45 0.57 18.15
N ASP A 127 7.07 -0.59 18.70
CA ASP A 127 7.38 -0.99 20.08
C ASP A 127 8.88 -1.01 20.37
N CYS A 128 9.25 -0.98 21.65
CA CYS A 128 10.66 -0.84 22.07
C CYS A 128 11.24 -2.14 22.68
N PHE A 129 10.68 -3.32 22.38
CA PHE A 129 11.06 -4.55 23.07
C PHE A 129 12.46 -5.05 22.68
N LEU A 130 12.93 -4.78 21.47
CA LEU A 130 14.32 -5.10 21.08
C LEU A 130 15.32 -4.20 21.82
N GLU A 131 15.02 -2.91 21.97
CA GLU A 131 15.84 -1.96 22.71
C GLU A 131 15.87 -2.30 24.20
N THR A 132 14.71 -2.63 24.78
CA THR A 132 14.63 -3.09 26.18
C THR A 132 15.37 -4.40 26.37
N ALA A 133 15.32 -5.34 25.42
CA ALA A 133 16.11 -6.57 25.46
C ALA A 133 17.62 -6.29 25.41
N ALA A 134 18.07 -5.40 24.52
CA ALA A 134 19.47 -5.01 24.42
C ALA A 134 19.99 -4.39 25.73
N ARG A 135 19.22 -3.47 26.31
CA ARG A 135 19.55 -2.85 27.61
C ARG A 135 19.61 -3.88 28.74
N ALA A 136 18.65 -4.80 28.80
CA ALA A 136 18.62 -5.85 29.81
C ALA A 136 19.83 -6.81 29.72
N LEU A 137 20.33 -7.03 28.50
CA LEU A 137 21.53 -7.84 28.23
C LEU A 137 22.83 -7.03 28.27
N THR A 138 22.78 -5.73 28.61
CA THR A 138 23.94 -4.81 28.58
C THR A 138 24.67 -4.77 27.22
N ILE A 139 23.90 -4.91 26.14
CA ILE A 139 24.41 -4.90 24.76
C ILE A 139 24.57 -3.45 24.31
N ASP A 140 25.76 -3.10 23.81
CA ASP A 140 25.96 -1.85 23.07
C ASP A 140 25.27 -1.94 21.70
N PHE A 141 24.43 -0.96 21.40
CA PHE A 141 23.69 -0.90 20.13
C PHE A 141 23.57 0.51 19.56
N ASP A 142 23.59 0.59 18.23
CA ASP A 142 23.31 1.79 17.45
C ASP A 142 21.87 1.73 16.92
N LEU A 143 20.98 2.55 17.49
CA LEU A 143 19.60 2.68 17.02
C LEU A 143 19.49 3.77 15.97
N ARG A 144 19.06 3.38 14.77
CA ARG A 144 18.86 4.27 13.63
C ARG A 144 17.39 4.34 13.25
N ILE A 145 16.85 5.55 13.30
CA ILE A 145 15.50 5.84 12.83
C ILE A 145 15.63 6.67 11.57
N PRO A 146 15.38 6.09 10.38
CA PRO A 146 15.63 6.80 9.14
C PRO A 146 14.72 8.02 9.01
N GLN A 147 15.28 9.15 8.63
CA GLN A 147 14.53 10.38 8.39
C GLN A 147 14.27 10.57 6.89
N PRO A 148 13.22 11.31 6.48
CA PRO A 148 12.88 11.53 5.07
C PRO A 148 14.02 12.12 4.21
N TRP A 149 14.97 12.83 4.82
CA TRP A 149 16.13 13.44 4.16
C TRP A 149 17.38 12.55 4.17
N HIS A 150 17.35 11.37 4.79
CA HIS A 150 18.47 10.43 4.70
C HIS A 150 18.52 9.84 3.29
N HIS A 151 19.48 10.32 2.50
CA HIS A 151 19.70 9.85 1.13
C HIS A 151 20.49 8.55 1.07
N GLU A 152 21.22 8.19 2.13
CA GLU A 152 21.96 6.94 2.25
C GLU A 152 21.86 6.44 3.70
N LEU A 153 21.75 5.11 3.88
CA LEU A 153 21.82 4.49 5.19
C LEU A 153 22.85 3.36 5.17
N ASP A 154 24.05 3.65 5.67
CA ASP A 154 25.17 2.70 5.67
C ASP A 154 25.18 1.84 6.93
N LEU A 155 24.71 0.60 6.85
CA LEU A 155 24.76 -0.37 7.96
C LEU A 155 26.08 -1.13 7.92
N ILE A 156 27.06 -0.61 8.67
CA ILE A 156 28.40 -1.20 8.80
C ILE A 156 28.44 -2.07 10.05
N SER A 157 28.29 -3.37 9.85
CA SER A 157 28.39 -4.37 10.92
C SER A 157 29.74 -4.31 11.63
N SER A 158 29.72 -4.30 12.95
CA SER A 158 30.91 -4.52 13.78
C SER A 158 30.61 -5.55 14.86
N VAL A 159 31.44 -6.58 14.95
CA VAL A 159 31.37 -7.58 16.03
C VAL A 159 31.44 -6.88 17.39
N GLY A 160 30.59 -7.29 18.33
CA GLY A 160 30.50 -6.72 19.68
C GLY A 160 29.51 -5.57 19.82
N ARG A 161 28.95 -5.04 18.71
CA ARG A 161 27.95 -3.97 18.72
C ARG A 161 26.79 -4.30 17.77
N ALA A 162 25.57 -4.22 18.28
CA ALA A 162 24.39 -4.43 17.44
C ALA A 162 24.02 -3.14 16.68
N ILE A 163 23.59 -3.25 15.43
CA ILE A 163 22.99 -2.13 14.68
C ILE A 163 21.52 -2.45 14.49
N MET A 164 20.65 -1.52 14.87
CA MET A 164 19.21 -1.66 14.76
C MET A 164 18.62 -0.51 13.94
N VAL A 165 17.83 -0.83 12.94
CA VAL A 165 17.09 0.13 12.13
C VAL A 165 15.60 -0.06 12.36
N LYS A 166 14.92 0.99 12.82
CA LYS A 166 13.45 1.02 12.92
C LYS A 166 12.89 1.79 11.74
N LEU A 167 12.52 1.06 10.69
CA LEU A 167 12.14 1.65 9.41
C LEU A 167 10.93 2.59 9.54
N HIS A 168 9.93 2.18 10.31
CA HIS A 168 8.67 2.90 10.47
C HIS A 168 8.67 3.89 11.64
N GLY A 169 9.80 4.08 12.34
CA GLY A 169 9.87 4.96 13.51
C GLY A 169 9.76 4.22 14.84
N THR A 170 9.55 4.98 15.92
CA THR A 170 9.50 4.43 17.28
C THR A 170 8.38 5.06 18.11
N ALA A 171 7.80 4.28 19.02
CA ALA A 171 6.76 4.72 19.95
C ALA A 171 7.24 5.82 20.92
N THR A 172 8.55 5.88 21.21
CA THR A 172 9.13 6.90 22.10
C THR A 172 9.21 8.29 21.48
N GLU A 173 9.15 8.38 20.15
CA GLU A 173 9.24 9.61 19.38
C GLU A 173 8.17 9.60 18.29
N TYR A 174 6.91 9.87 18.65
CA TYR A 174 5.77 9.74 17.72
C TYR A 174 5.95 10.54 16.42
N GLY A 175 6.69 11.65 16.45
CA GLY A 175 7.03 12.45 15.27
C GLY A 175 7.92 11.72 14.25
N THR A 176 8.43 10.53 14.59
CA THR A 176 9.15 9.64 13.68
C THR A 176 8.29 8.53 13.11
N VAL A 177 7.05 8.36 13.61
CA VAL A 177 6.15 7.28 13.20
C VAL A 177 5.69 7.49 11.77
N LYS A 178 5.85 6.45 10.96
CA LYS A 178 5.52 6.40 9.54
C LYS A 178 4.40 5.40 9.34
N ALA A 179 3.19 5.87 9.50
CA ALA A 179 1.99 5.04 9.44
C ALA A 179 1.04 5.45 8.32
N THR A 180 1.45 6.35 7.40
CA THR A 180 0.66 6.71 6.22
C THR A 180 1.28 6.15 4.93
N ALA A 181 0.48 6.06 3.86
CA ALA A 181 0.96 5.49 2.61
C ALA A 181 2.10 6.33 2.00
N ALA A 182 2.08 7.64 2.26
CA ALA A 182 3.13 8.55 1.85
C ALA A 182 4.46 8.22 2.53
N ASP A 183 4.41 7.90 3.83
CA ASP A 183 5.59 7.66 4.64
C ASP A 183 6.24 6.32 4.29
N LEU A 184 5.43 5.28 4.12
CA LEU A 184 5.92 3.97 3.67
C LEU A 184 6.57 4.06 2.27
N SER A 185 6.00 4.87 1.38
CA SER A 185 6.63 5.11 0.06
C SER A 185 8.00 5.76 0.19
N ARG A 186 8.17 6.72 1.12
CA ARG A 186 9.49 7.32 1.38
C ARG A 186 10.45 6.31 2.02
N CYS A 187 9.95 5.42 2.87
CA CYS A 187 10.75 4.32 3.41
C CYS A 187 11.33 3.42 2.32
N SER A 188 10.59 3.19 1.24
CA SER A 188 11.08 2.42 0.09
C SER A 188 12.34 3.05 -0.51
N ILE A 189 12.41 4.37 -0.60
CA ILE A 189 13.58 5.12 -1.11
C ILE A 189 14.78 4.94 -0.19
N ILE A 190 14.54 5.04 1.12
CA ILE A 190 15.58 4.88 2.13
C ILE A 190 16.17 3.48 2.03
N LEU A 191 15.31 2.47 1.87
CA LEU A 191 15.72 1.08 1.68
C LEU A 191 16.56 0.89 0.40
N GLU A 192 16.13 1.48 -0.73
CA GLU A 192 16.88 1.41 -1.99
C GLU A 192 18.29 2.00 -1.91
N ASN A 193 18.47 3.03 -1.08
CA ASN A 193 19.78 3.64 -0.83
C ASN A 193 20.49 3.08 0.42
N MET A 194 19.94 2.03 1.04
CA MET A 194 20.55 1.37 2.17
C MET A 194 21.71 0.51 1.69
N ARG A 195 22.90 0.70 2.29
CA ARG A 195 24.07 -0.13 2.01
C ARG A 195 24.35 -1.04 3.18
N LEU A 196 24.33 -2.34 2.94
CA LEU A 196 24.68 -3.37 3.92
C LEU A 196 26.16 -3.74 3.75
N ARG A 197 26.96 -3.61 4.80
CA ARG A 197 28.40 -3.95 4.79
C ARG A 197 28.76 -4.78 6.03
N PRO A 198 29.19 -6.05 5.87
CA PRO A 198 29.28 -6.79 4.60
C PRO A 198 27.90 -7.05 3.99
N GLN A 199 27.87 -7.38 2.69
CA GLN A 199 26.63 -7.82 2.05
C GLN A 199 26.17 -9.12 2.72
N PRO A 200 24.87 -9.22 3.10
CA PRO A 200 24.37 -10.43 3.73
C PRO A 200 24.49 -11.60 2.74
N ARG A 201 24.91 -12.75 3.26
CA ARG A 201 24.79 -14.04 2.56
C ARG A 201 23.52 -14.77 2.98
N ARG A 202 22.94 -14.36 4.10
CA ARG A 202 21.78 -14.99 4.71
C ARG A 202 20.80 -13.94 5.23
N ILE A 203 19.52 -14.29 5.28
CA ILE A 203 18.47 -13.44 5.84
C ILE A 203 17.63 -14.26 6.79
N LEU A 204 17.54 -13.81 8.04
CA LEU A 204 16.58 -14.32 9.02
C LEU A 204 15.36 -13.40 9.01
N ILE A 205 14.18 -13.97 8.82
CA ILE A 205 12.91 -13.23 8.87
C ILE A 205 12.06 -13.82 9.98
N ALA A 206 11.78 -13.04 11.02
CA ALA A 206 11.05 -13.49 12.20
C ALA A 206 9.79 -12.64 12.44
N GLY A 207 8.62 -13.28 12.51
CA GLY A 207 7.35 -12.63 12.84
C GLY A 207 6.92 -11.56 11.83
N TYR A 208 7.43 -11.61 10.60
CA TYR A 208 7.14 -10.67 9.54
C TYR A 208 6.30 -11.33 8.45
N SER A 209 5.12 -10.78 8.15
CA SER A 209 4.19 -11.40 7.18
C SER A 209 4.50 -11.10 5.70
N GLY A 210 5.43 -10.18 5.42
CA GLY A 210 5.74 -9.71 4.05
C GLY A 210 4.67 -8.85 3.40
N ARG A 211 3.74 -8.29 4.19
CA ARG A 211 2.60 -7.49 3.67
C ARG A 211 2.93 -6.03 3.43
N ASP A 212 3.97 -5.50 4.07
CA ASP A 212 4.33 -4.10 3.93
C ASP A 212 4.82 -3.83 2.51
N PHE A 213 4.21 -2.85 1.85
CA PHE A 213 4.50 -2.55 0.45
C PHE A 213 5.79 -1.74 0.25
N ASP A 214 6.48 -1.38 1.32
CA ASP A 214 7.78 -0.70 1.30
C ASP A 214 8.94 -1.67 1.51
N LEU A 215 8.93 -2.43 2.62
CA LEU A 215 10.02 -3.33 2.99
C LEU A 215 10.05 -4.60 2.15
N PHE A 216 8.92 -5.30 1.99
CA PHE A 216 8.88 -6.59 1.31
C PHE A 216 9.44 -6.49 -0.12
N PRO A 217 9.13 -5.41 -0.87
CA PRO A 217 9.77 -5.16 -2.13
C PRO A 217 11.28 -5.15 -2.14
N TRP A 218 11.90 -4.28 -1.35
CA TRP A 218 13.35 -4.23 -1.28
C TRP A 218 13.92 -5.59 -0.84
N LEU A 219 13.30 -6.16 0.20
CA LEU A 219 13.79 -7.35 0.87
C LEU A 219 13.90 -8.55 -0.05
N THR A 220 12.94 -8.78 -0.94
CA THR A 220 12.89 -9.97 -1.80
C THR A 220 14.16 -10.19 -2.65
N GLY A 221 15.14 -9.26 -2.68
CA GLY A 221 16.13 -9.05 -3.78
C GLY A 221 17.50 -8.88 -3.28
N THR A 222 17.58 -8.34 -2.09
CA THR A 222 18.43 -8.92 -1.08
C THR A 222 18.25 -10.46 -1.00
N MET A 223 17.02 -11.00 -0.91
CA MET A 223 16.80 -12.46 -0.85
C MET A 223 17.25 -13.24 -2.10
N ALA A 224 17.30 -12.62 -3.29
CA ALA A 224 17.61 -13.34 -4.53
C ALA A 224 19.04 -13.91 -4.55
N SER A 225 19.95 -13.34 -3.76
CA SER A 225 21.33 -13.79 -3.61
C SER A 225 21.65 -14.35 -2.22
N CYS A 226 20.64 -14.57 -1.37
CA CYS A 226 20.83 -15.02 0.00
C CYS A 226 20.12 -16.35 0.28
N GLU A 227 20.65 -17.11 1.24
CA GLU A 227 19.87 -18.15 1.89
C GLU A 227 18.88 -17.50 2.88
N VAL A 228 17.59 -17.80 2.76
CA VAL A 228 16.56 -17.15 3.56
C VAL A 228 15.90 -18.17 4.48
N LEU A 229 15.92 -17.92 5.78
CA LEU A 229 15.09 -18.60 6.76
C LEU A 229 13.95 -17.69 7.21
N TRP A 230 12.72 -18.10 6.92
CA TRP A 230 11.51 -17.40 7.36
C TRP A 230 10.84 -18.19 8.48
N VAL A 231 10.64 -17.54 9.63
CA VAL A 231 10.04 -18.10 10.84
C VAL A 231 8.72 -17.39 11.15
N ASP A 232 7.61 -18.12 11.09
CA ASP A 232 6.28 -17.63 11.45
C ASP A 232 5.38 -18.77 11.98
N ARG A 233 4.42 -18.42 12.83
CA ARG A 233 3.44 -19.36 13.42
C ARG A 233 2.56 -20.00 12.37
N SER A 234 2.22 -19.26 11.31
CA SER A 234 1.47 -19.83 10.20
C SER A 234 1.76 -19.15 8.88
N PHE A 235 2.23 -19.95 7.92
CA PHE A 235 2.32 -19.57 6.50
C PHE A 235 0.97 -19.63 5.77
N ALA A 236 -0.03 -20.28 6.38
CA ALA A 236 -1.43 -20.28 5.95
C ALA A 236 -2.22 -19.45 6.97
N GLY A 237 -2.30 -18.13 6.80
CA GLY A 237 -2.87 -17.24 7.83
C GLY A 237 -4.21 -17.73 8.40
N ALA A 238 -4.47 -17.46 9.69
CA ALA A 238 -5.70 -17.87 10.38
C ALA A 238 -7.00 -17.44 9.67
N ASP A 239 -6.92 -16.39 8.85
CA ASP A 239 -8.03 -15.81 8.09
C ASP A 239 -7.99 -16.13 6.57
N GLY A 240 -7.14 -17.07 6.13
CA GLY A 240 -6.98 -17.41 4.71
C GLY A 240 -6.21 -16.36 3.88
N HIS A 241 -5.61 -15.36 4.50
CA HIS A 241 -4.72 -14.42 3.83
C HIS A 241 -3.33 -15.04 3.60
N THR A 242 -2.85 -15.01 2.35
CA THR A 242 -1.60 -15.64 1.91
C THR A 242 -0.38 -14.92 2.49
N HIS A 243 0.34 -15.59 3.39
CA HIS A 243 1.67 -15.18 3.81
C HIS A 243 2.61 -15.12 2.60
N ARG A 244 3.45 -14.08 2.51
CA ARG A 244 4.21 -13.77 1.29
C ARG A 244 5.46 -14.63 1.09
N ALA A 245 5.90 -15.39 2.10
CA ALA A 245 6.92 -16.43 1.91
C ALA A 245 6.60 -17.38 0.75
N SER A 246 5.33 -17.71 0.55
CA SER A 246 4.88 -18.59 -0.54
C SER A 246 5.16 -18.04 -1.94
N THR A 247 5.38 -16.73 -2.06
CA THR A 247 5.65 -16.08 -3.35
C THR A 247 7.14 -15.95 -3.65
N VAL A 248 8.02 -16.41 -2.77
CA VAL A 248 9.47 -16.29 -2.93
C VAL A 248 10.09 -17.68 -3.16
N PRO A 249 10.66 -17.94 -4.34
CA PRO A 249 11.35 -19.20 -4.63
C PRO A 249 12.54 -19.43 -3.69
N GLY A 250 12.83 -20.69 -3.36
CA GLY A 250 14.04 -21.07 -2.61
C GLY A 250 14.04 -20.74 -1.11
N VAL A 251 13.01 -20.09 -0.58
CA VAL A 251 12.93 -19.78 0.86
C VAL A 251 12.82 -21.06 1.70
N LEU A 252 13.65 -21.14 2.74
CA LEU A 252 13.54 -22.09 3.83
C LEU A 252 12.52 -21.55 4.84
N THR A 253 11.59 -22.38 5.26
CA THR A 253 10.59 -22.02 6.27
C THR A 253 10.85 -22.81 7.54
N TRP A 254 10.45 -22.26 8.68
CA TRP A 254 10.25 -23.03 9.89
C TRP A 254 8.90 -22.63 10.47
N THR A 255 7.98 -23.59 10.55
CA THR A 255 6.61 -23.36 10.98
C THR A 255 6.51 -23.46 12.50
N GLY A 256 6.31 -22.32 13.16
CA GLY A 256 6.18 -22.25 14.61
C GLY A 256 6.38 -20.84 15.15
N ASN A 257 6.22 -20.66 16.46
CA ASN A 257 6.46 -19.37 17.09
C ASN A 257 7.98 -19.10 17.16
N TRP A 258 8.42 -17.91 16.74
CA TRP A 258 9.82 -17.48 16.88
C TRP A 258 10.38 -17.69 18.29
N ASN A 259 9.57 -17.44 19.33
CA ASN A 259 10.00 -17.65 20.71
C ASN A 259 10.34 -19.11 21.02
N ASP A 260 9.72 -20.08 20.34
CA ASP A 260 10.00 -21.50 20.57
C ASP A 260 11.35 -21.87 19.96
N LEU A 261 11.60 -21.48 18.70
CA LEU A 261 12.92 -21.67 18.07
C LEU A 261 14.02 -20.91 18.80
N ALA A 262 13.74 -19.70 19.28
CA ALA A 262 14.70 -18.89 20.04
C ALA A 262 15.13 -19.59 21.35
N ARG A 263 14.24 -20.33 22.04
CA ARG A 263 14.62 -21.06 23.26
C ARG A 263 15.65 -22.17 23.00
N GLU A 264 15.63 -22.78 21.82
CA GLU A 264 16.58 -23.83 21.44
C GLU A 264 18.02 -23.30 21.26
N VAL A 265 18.18 -22.00 21.04
CA VAL A 265 19.49 -21.31 20.91
C VAL A 265 19.77 -20.33 22.04
N ALA A 266 18.87 -20.23 23.01
CA ALA A 266 18.99 -19.30 24.13
C ALA A 266 20.07 -19.74 25.12
N GLU A 267 20.86 -18.78 25.62
CA GLU A 267 21.74 -19.01 26.77
C GLU A 267 20.96 -18.72 28.07
N PRO A 268 21.43 -19.18 29.24
CA PRO A 268 20.73 -18.95 30.51
C PRO A 268 20.36 -17.49 30.79
N SER A 269 21.18 -16.53 30.35
CA SER A 269 20.92 -15.10 30.45
C SER A 269 19.72 -14.61 29.61
N ASP A 270 19.39 -15.27 28.49
CA ASP A 270 18.17 -14.96 27.73
C ASP A 270 16.91 -15.45 28.43
N LEU A 271 17.02 -16.58 29.14
CA LEU A 271 15.88 -17.25 29.76
C LEU A 271 15.46 -16.63 31.09
N ALA A 272 16.26 -15.70 31.62
CA ALA A 272 16.00 -14.99 32.87
C ALA A 272 14.72 -14.13 32.76
N HIS A 273 13.55 -14.73 33.00
CA HIS A 273 12.30 -14.01 33.10
C HIS A 273 12.02 -13.65 34.57
N PRO A 274 11.72 -12.37 34.88
CA PRO A 274 11.14 -12.07 36.17
C PRO A 274 9.83 -12.85 36.32
N ALA A 275 9.55 -13.35 37.53
CA ALA A 275 8.25 -13.94 37.84
C ALA A 275 7.17 -12.92 37.48
N GLY A 276 6.37 -13.25 36.46
CA GLY A 276 5.50 -12.29 35.80
C GLY A 276 4.06 -12.37 36.26
N ARG A 277 3.32 -11.28 36.03
CA ARG A 277 1.86 -11.30 36.02
C ARG A 277 1.36 -12.33 35.01
N PRO A 278 0.14 -12.88 35.17
CA PRO A 278 -0.44 -13.79 34.18
C PRO A 278 -0.52 -13.13 32.79
N ASP A 279 -0.13 -13.87 31.74
CA ASP A 279 -0.12 -13.37 30.35
C ASP A 279 -1.47 -12.79 29.90
N ALA A 280 -2.58 -13.39 30.36
CA ALA A 280 -3.93 -12.93 30.06
C ALA A 280 -4.22 -11.54 30.64
N ASP A 281 -3.70 -11.25 31.84
CA ASP A 281 -3.84 -9.93 32.47
C ASP A 281 -2.98 -8.90 31.75
N ILE A 282 -1.71 -9.23 31.42
CA ILE A 282 -0.83 -8.36 30.63
C ILE A 282 -1.51 -8.01 29.31
N ALA A 283 -1.99 -9.01 28.56
CA ALA A 283 -2.63 -8.79 27.27
C ALA A 283 -3.92 -7.96 27.38
N ARG A 284 -4.71 -8.13 28.46
CA ARG A 284 -5.91 -7.31 28.72
C ARG A 284 -5.53 -5.86 29.00
N ASP A 285 -4.61 -5.64 29.93
CA ASP A 285 -4.24 -4.30 30.38
C ASP A 285 -3.51 -3.53 29.27
N PHE A 286 -2.70 -4.20 28.45
CA PHE A 286 -2.08 -3.60 27.25
C PHE A 286 -3.14 -3.18 26.23
N ARG A 287 -4.16 -4.02 25.97
CA ARG A 287 -5.29 -3.64 25.11
C ARG A 287 -6.08 -2.46 25.67
N GLN A 288 -6.20 -2.37 27.00
CA GLN A 288 -6.82 -1.22 27.64
C GLN A 288 -5.98 0.04 27.41
N ALA A 289 -4.67 0.00 27.61
CA ALA A 289 -3.78 1.13 27.35
C ALA A 289 -3.85 1.61 25.89
N VAL A 290 -4.00 0.70 24.92
CA VAL A 290 -4.27 1.07 23.52
C VAL A 290 -5.61 1.77 23.36
N THR A 291 -6.66 1.26 24.01
CA THR A 291 -8.00 1.85 23.96
C THR A 291 -7.96 3.26 24.55
N ASP A 292 -7.33 3.43 25.71
CA ASP A 292 -7.18 4.72 26.39
C ASP A 292 -6.41 5.72 25.51
N ALA A 293 -5.31 5.30 24.86
CA ALA A 293 -4.55 6.15 23.96
C ALA A 293 -5.32 6.55 22.69
N VAL A 294 -6.13 5.63 22.15
CA VAL A 294 -7.05 5.91 21.03
C VAL A 294 -8.09 6.94 21.46
N ASP A 295 -8.73 6.76 22.61
CA ASP A 295 -9.71 7.70 23.14
C ASP A 295 -9.05 9.07 23.41
N GLU A 296 -7.90 9.11 24.06
CA GLU A 296 -7.20 10.36 24.37
C GLU A 296 -6.82 11.13 23.10
N HIS A 297 -6.17 10.49 22.14
CA HIS A 297 -5.56 11.20 21.02
C HIS A 297 -6.47 11.32 19.79
N VAL A 298 -7.34 10.34 19.54
CA VAL A 298 -8.29 10.40 18.43
C VAL A 298 -9.54 11.15 18.87
N ALA A 299 -10.17 10.82 20.00
CA ALA A 299 -11.43 11.48 20.38
C ALA A 299 -11.24 12.99 20.58
N THR A 300 -10.12 13.41 21.21
CA THR A 300 -9.77 14.83 21.35
C THR A 300 -9.74 15.56 20.01
N LEU A 301 -9.17 14.94 18.96
CA LEU A 301 -9.20 15.52 17.61
C LEU A 301 -10.62 15.56 17.04
N LEU A 302 -11.38 14.50 17.24
CA LEU A 302 -12.73 14.36 16.69
C LEU A 302 -13.77 15.27 17.36
N THR A 303 -13.51 15.85 18.53
CA THR A 303 -14.40 16.82 19.19
C THR A 303 -14.72 18.06 18.34
N ARG A 304 -13.91 18.35 17.30
CA ARG A 304 -14.13 19.48 16.39
C ARG A 304 -15.37 19.25 15.51
N ARG A 305 -16.45 19.96 15.82
CA ARG A 305 -17.72 19.96 15.05
C ARG A 305 -17.68 20.86 13.81
N ASP A 306 -16.60 20.82 13.03
CA ASP A 306 -16.45 21.56 11.77
C ASP A 306 -16.59 20.65 10.52
N GLY A 307 -17.03 19.40 10.73
CA GLY A 307 -17.24 18.40 9.70
C GLY A 307 -15.99 17.60 9.30
N ARG A 308 -14.85 17.78 9.99
CA ARG A 308 -13.62 17.03 9.70
C ARG A 308 -13.76 15.52 9.93
N ALA A 309 -14.52 15.10 10.94
CA ALA A 309 -14.81 13.68 11.16
C ALA A 309 -15.54 13.07 9.94
N VAL A 310 -16.53 13.78 9.39
CA VAL A 310 -17.23 13.39 8.16
C VAL A 310 -16.25 13.31 6.98
N ALA A 311 -15.36 14.30 6.82
CA ALA A 311 -14.36 14.28 5.75
C ALA A 311 -13.36 13.12 5.88
N ALA A 312 -12.83 12.88 7.09
CA ALA A 312 -11.93 11.77 7.39
C ALA A 312 -12.61 10.44 7.09
N PHE A 313 -13.83 10.25 7.59
CA PHE A 313 -14.55 9.00 7.40
C PHE A 313 -14.97 8.77 5.95
N THR A 314 -15.33 9.84 5.23
CA THR A 314 -15.53 9.77 3.77
C THR A 314 -14.26 9.28 3.06
N GLY A 315 -13.07 9.74 3.46
CA GLY A 315 -11.79 9.25 2.94
C GLY A 315 -11.54 7.77 3.24
N VAL A 316 -11.84 7.32 4.46
CA VAL A 316 -11.75 5.90 4.88
C VAL A 316 -12.69 5.02 4.05
N LEU A 317 -13.94 5.44 3.85
CA LEU A 317 -14.91 4.66 3.07
C LEU A 317 -14.58 4.69 1.57
N ALA A 318 -14.01 5.79 1.07
CA ALA A 318 -13.55 5.90 -0.30
C ALA A 318 -12.38 4.94 -0.60
N SER A 319 -11.45 4.75 0.34
CA SER A 319 -10.30 3.85 0.16
C SER A 319 -10.66 2.37 0.23
N THR A 320 -11.74 2.02 0.94
CA THR A 320 -12.24 0.65 1.05
C THR A 320 -13.28 0.29 -0.01
N GLY A 321 -13.69 1.23 -0.86
CA GLY A 321 -14.73 1.00 -1.87
C GLY A 321 -16.14 0.85 -1.28
N ALA A 322 -16.41 1.40 -0.10
CA ALA A 322 -17.74 1.52 0.49
C ALA A 322 -18.52 2.68 -0.14
N HIS A 323 -18.71 2.63 -1.46
CA HIS A 323 -19.15 3.78 -2.26
C HIS A 323 -20.59 4.22 -2.01
N ARG A 324 -21.47 3.31 -1.56
CA ARG A 324 -22.85 3.67 -1.19
C ARG A 324 -22.84 4.57 0.05
N ASP A 325 -22.05 4.19 1.04
CA ASP A 325 -21.88 4.92 2.28
C ASP A 325 -21.21 6.29 2.03
N VAL A 326 -20.25 6.36 1.10
CA VAL A 326 -19.69 7.65 0.63
C VAL A 326 -20.77 8.56 0.05
N ALA A 327 -21.73 8.04 -0.73
CA ALA A 327 -22.79 8.85 -1.30
C ALA A 327 -23.73 9.44 -0.24
N GLU A 328 -23.98 8.70 0.84
CA GLU A 328 -24.79 9.17 1.97
C GLU A 328 -24.06 10.25 2.78
N LEU A 329 -22.78 10.07 3.08
CA LEU A 329 -21.97 11.11 3.72
C LEU A 329 -21.87 12.38 2.88
N LEU A 330 -21.80 12.24 1.54
CA LEU A 330 -21.81 13.39 0.63
C LEU A 330 -23.12 14.17 0.65
N ALA A 331 -24.24 13.57 1.05
CA ALA A 331 -25.50 14.30 1.21
C ALA A 331 -25.42 15.31 2.37
N ARG A 332 -24.57 15.04 3.37
CA ARG A 332 -24.32 15.90 4.54
C ARG A 332 -23.23 16.95 4.30
N VAL A 333 -22.68 17.04 3.09
CA VAL A 333 -21.54 17.92 2.78
C VAL A 333 -21.90 19.41 2.91
N ASP A 334 -23.18 19.76 2.79
CA ASP A 334 -23.66 21.13 2.98
C ASP A 334 -23.70 21.56 4.45
N ASP A 335 -23.80 20.60 5.37
CA ASP A 335 -23.80 20.83 6.82
C ASP A 335 -22.39 21.14 7.36
N ILE A 336 -21.35 20.86 6.56
CA ILE A 336 -19.96 21.14 6.88
C ILE A 336 -19.71 22.64 6.81
N THR A 337 -19.50 23.26 7.96
CA THR A 337 -19.26 24.70 8.11
C THR A 337 -17.91 25.13 7.52
N SER A 338 -16.87 24.32 7.69
CA SER A 338 -15.54 24.60 7.16
C SER A 338 -15.49 24.39 5.65
N ARG A 339 -15.27 25.48 4.89
CA ARG A 339 -15.25 25.43 3.43
C ARG A 339 -14.11 24.55 2.88
N SER A 340 -12.93 24.57 3.51
CA SER A 340 -11.80 23.73 3.09
C SER A 340 -12.11 22.24 3.27
N VAL A 341 -12.70 21.89 4.41
CA VAL A 341 -13.14 20.53 4.73
C VAL A 341 -14.23 20.08 3.76
N ARG A 342 -15.19 20.96 3.46
CA ARG A 342 -16.24 20.69 2.47
C ARG A 342 -15.66 20.41 1.08
N ILE A 343 -14.69 21.19 0.62
CA ILE A 343 -14.01 20.92 -0.66
C ILE A 343 -13.33 19.56 -0.63
N GLN A 344 -12.62 19.23 0.46
CA GLN A 344 -11.95 17.95 0.61
C GLN A 344 -12.93 16.77 0.58
N THR A 345 -14.05 16.84 1.31
CA THR A 345 -15.11 15.82 1.28
C THR A 345 -15.66 15.62 -0.14
N LEU A 346 -15.88 16.72 -0.88
CA LEU A 346 -16.30 16.63 -2.29
C LEU A 346 -15.23 15.97 -3.16
N LEU A 347 -13.94 16.27 -2.97
CA LEU A 347 -12.85 15.63 -3.72
C LEU A 347 -12.77 14.13 -3.44
N TRP A 348 -12.97 13.71 -2.18
CA TRP A 348 -13.10 12.28 -1.83
C TRP A 348 -14.29 11.63 -2.53
N GLY A 349 -15.44 12.32 -2.55
CA GLY A 349 -16.62 11.86 -3.27
C GLY A 349 -16.40 11.71 -4.78
N ALA A 350 -15.71 12.66 -5.40
CA ALA A 350 -15.33 12.60 -6.80
C ALA A 350 -14.38 11.43 -7.09
N HIS A 351 -13.39 11.22 -6.21
CA HIS A 351 -12.48 10.07 -6.30
C HIS A 351 -13.24 8.75 -6.21
N ALA A 352 -14.06 8.55 -5.17
CA ALA A 352 -14.83 7.34 -4.96
C ALA A 352 -15.76 7.01 -6.14
N ASN A 353 -16.44 8.02 -6.70
CA ASN A 353 -17.29 7.82 -7.88
C ASN A 353 -16.47 7.49 -9.13
N SER A 354 -15.29 8.09 -9.29
CA SER A 354 -14.42 7.77 -10.42
C SER A 354 -13.87 6.35 -10.35
N SER A 355 -13.57 5.85 -9.15
CA SER A 355 -13.14 4.45 -8.94
C SER A 355 -14.23 3.43 -9.27
N LEU A 356 -15.49 3.87 -9.39
CA LEU A 356 -16.64 3.08 -9.85
C LEU A 356 -17.01 3.27 -11.31
N ASP A 357 -16.17 3.96 -12.09
CA ASP A 357 -16.48 4.38 -13.46
C ASP A 357 -17.74 5.28 -13.56
N ARG A 358 -18.19 5.90 -12.46
CA ARG A 358 -19.31 6.86 -12.43
C ARG A 358 -18.83 8.28 -12.75
N PHE A 359 -18.16 8.42 -13.89
CA PHE A 359 -17.45 9.65 -14.25
C PHE A 359 -18.35 10.87 -14.42
N GLY A 360 -19.61 10.70 -14.85
CA GLY A 360 -20.59 11.79 -14.90
C GLY A 360 -20.88 12.39 -13.52
N THR A 361 -21.14 11.54 -12.53
CA THR A 361 -21.35 11.96 -11.13
C THR A 361 -20.08 12.58 -10.54
N ALA A 362 -18.93 11.94 -10.76
CA ALA A 362 -17.64 12.46 -10.31
C ALA A 362 -17.35 13.87 -10.88
N LEU A 363 -17.68 14.10 -12.16
CA LEU A 363 -17.53 15.40 -12.82
C LEU A 363 -18.40 16.48 -12.17
N VAL A 364 -19.66 16.17 -11.85
CA VAL A 364 -20.57 17.10 -11.16
C VAL A 364 -20.02 17.47 -9.78
N ILE A 365 -19.59 16.47 -9.00
CA ILE A 365 -19.02 16.68 -7.67
C ILE A 365 -17.72 17.51 -7.76
N ALA A 366 -16.82 17.18 -8.68
CA ALA A 366 -15.56 17.90 -8.86
C ALA A 366 -15.78 19.35 -9.31
N ARG A 367 -16.77 19.62 -10.17
CA ARG A 367 -17.15 21.00 -10.56
C ARG A 367 -17.65 21.81 -9.37
N ARG A 368 -18.46 21.20 -8.50
CA ARG A 368 -18.92 21.81 -7.26
C ARG A 368 -17.76 22.14 -6.32
N ALA A 369 -16.82 21.19 -6.15
CA ALA A 369 -15.61 21.41 -5.38
C ALA A 369 -14.78 22.58 -5.94
N ARG A 370 -14.62 22.64 -7.27
CA ARG A 370 -13.89 23.70 -7.97
C ARG A 370 -14.53 25.07 -7.78
N ALA A 371 -15.86 25.16 -7.95
CA ALA A 371 -16.60 26.41 -7.76
C ALA A 371 -16.46 26.94 -6.32
N LEU A 372 -16.54 26.04 -5.33
CA LEU A 372 -16.33 26.40 -3.93
C LEU A 372 -14.88 26.85 -3.68
N ALA A 373 -13.90 26.13 -4.22
CA ALA A 373 -12.49 26.47 -4.06
C ALA A 373 -12.14 27.86 -4.61
N TRP A 374 -12.65 28.21 -5.79
CA TRP A 374 -12.49 29.54 -6.37
C TRP A 374 -13.12 30.64 -5.51
N ARG A 375 -14.32 30.41 -4.96
CA ARG A 375 -14.96 31.36 -4.04
C ARG A 375 -14.17 31.57 -2.75
N THR A 376 -13.36 30.59 -2.35
CA THR A 376 -12.50 30.67 -1.16
C THR A 376 -11.07 31.12 -1.45
N LEU A 377 -10.72 31.39 -2.71
CA LEU A 377 -9.35 31.70 -3.14
C LEU A 377 -8.32 30.65 -2.68
N SER A 378 -8.75 29.39 -2.51
CA SER A 378 -7.87 28.29 -2.12
C SER A 378 -7.22 27.71 -3.37
N PHE A 379 -6.07 28.25 -3.77
CA PHE A 379 -5.39 27.89 -5.02
C PHE A 379 -5.08 26.39 -5.17
N TYR A 380 -4.56 25.76 -4.11
CA TYR A 380 -4.32 24.31 -4.09
C TYR A 380 -5.61 23.52 -4.32
N SER A 381 -6.65 23.84 -3.57
CA SER A 381 -7.96 23.19 -3.69
C SER A 381 -8.58 23.39 -5.07
N ALA A 382 -8.44 24.60 -5.64
CA ALA A 382 -8.95 24.93 -6.96
C ALA A 382 -8.25 24.11 -8.04
N GLY A 383 -6.92 23.96 -7.95
CA GLY A 383 -6.16 23.13 -8.87
C GLY A 383 -6.42 21.63 -8.70
N ARG A 384 -6.50 21.10 -7.47
CA ARG A 384 -6.93 19.70 -7.23
C ARG A 384 -8.29 19.43 -7.87
N ALA A 385 -9.25 20.33 -7.64
CA ALA A 385 -10.58 20.20 -8.22
C ALA A 385 -10.58 20.35 -9.75
N ALA A 386 -9.74 21.21 -10.31
CA ALA A 386 -9.58 21.34 -11.77
C ALA A 386 -8.99 20.07 -12.40
N ILE A 387 -8.00 19.44 -11.76
CA ILE A 387 -7.45 18.15 -12.16
C ILE A 387 -8.53 17.07 -12.09
N ALA A 388 -9.29 17.00 -10.99
CA ALA A 388 -10.40 16.04 -10.84
C ALA A 388 -11.49 16.25 -11.92
N VAL A 389 -11.84 17.50 -12.24
CA VAL A 389 -12.75 17.84 -13.34
C VAL A 389 -12.19 17.36 -14.68
N SER A 390 -10.91 17.63 -14.96
CA SER A 390 -10.27 17.24 -16.21
C SER A 390 -10.31 15.72 -16.39
N TYR A 391 -9.97 14.98 -15.33
CA TYR A 391 -10.02 13.52 -15.32
C TYR A 391 -11.42 12.97 -15.58
N ALA A 392 -12.40 13.39 -14.76
CA ALA A 392 -13.77 12.90 -14.89
C ALA A 392 -14.37 13.27 -16.25
N HIS A 393 -14.01 14.43 -16.80
CA HIS A 393 -14.46 14.86 -18.11
C HIS A 393 -13.93 13.98 -19.24
N VAL A 394 -12.62 13.70 -19.26
CA VAL A 394 -12.01 12.81 -20.26
C VAL A 394 -12.59 11.41 -20.16
N ALA A 395 -12.65 10.84 -18.95
CA ALA A 395 -13.13 9.48 -18.75
C ALA A 395 -14.60 9.31 -19.14
N ASN A 396 -15.46 10.29 -18.80
CA ASN A 396 -16.87 10.28 -19.18
C ASN A 396 -17.09 10.29 -20.70
N HIS A 397 -16.26 11.01 -21.44
CA HIS A 397 -16.35 11.06 -22.90
C HIS A 397 -15.62 9.90 -23.59
N TRP A 398 -14.59 9.31 -22.98
CA TRP A 398 -13.85 8.21 -23.61
C TRP A 398 -14.68 6.93 -23.72
N LEU A 399 -15.56 6.67 -22.75
CA LEU A 399 -16.38 5.46 -22.69
C LEU A 399 -17.64 5.49 -23.59
N SER A 400 -18.04 6.65 -24.11
CA SER A 400 -19.18 6.73 -25.03
C SER A 400 -18.76 6.29 -26.44
N VAL A 401 -18.95 5.03 -26.77
CA VAL A 401 -18.94 4.55 -28.16
C VAL A 401 -20.36 4.71 -28.70
N LEU A 402 -20.55 5.63 -29.64
CA LEU A 402 -21.82 5.74 -30.37
C LEU A 402 -21.61 5.30 -31.82
N PRO A 403 -22.54 4.51 -32.38
CA PRO A 403 -22.56 4.20 -33.81
C PRO A 403 -22.73 5.48 -34.63
N GLY A 404 -22.25 5.45 -35.88
CA GLY A 404 -22.05 6.63 -36.74
C GLY A 404 -23.26 7.56 -36.92
N GLY A 405 -22.98 8.82 -37.28
CA GLY A 405 -23.98 9.86 -37.58
C GLY A 405 -23.58 11.26 -37.10
N PRO A 406 -24.43 12.29 -37.28
CA PRO A 406 -24.16 13.67 -36.86
C PRO A 406 -23.90 13.82 -35.36
N ARG A 407 -24.54 12.97 -34.53
CA ARG A 407 -24.29 12.88 -33.09
C ARG A 407 -22.88 12.38 -32.78
N ALA A 408 -22.39 11.40 -33.55
CA ALA A 408 -21.02 10.88 -33.40
C ALA A 408 -19.96 11.95 -33.69
N ARG A 409 -20.19 12.82 -34.71
CA ARG A 409 -19.27 13.95 -34.99
C ARG A 409 -19.24 14.96 -33.85
N ARG A 410 -20.41 15.32 -33.28
CA ARG A 410 -20.47 16.22 -32.10
C ARG A 410 -19.75 15.62 -30.90
N ASP A 411 -19.91 14.32 -30.65
CA ASP A 411 -19.26 13.67 -29.52
C ASP A 411 -17.76 13.46 -29.76
N GLN A 412 -17.31 13.26 -31.00
CA GLN A 412 -15.90 13.28 -31.35
C GLN A 412 -15.26 14.65 -31.07
N VAL A 413 -15.94 15.75 -31.41
CA VAL A 413 -15.47 17.10 -31.05
C VAL A 413 -15.38 17.25 -29.53
N LYS A 414 -16.39 16.80 -28.77
CA LYS A 414 -16.33 16.81 -27.29
C LYS A 414 -15.17 15.98 -26.76
N LYS A 415 -14.89 14.81 -27.34
CA LYS A 415 -13.72 13.98 -26.96
C LYS A 415 -12.41 14.73 -27.21
N VAL A 416 -12.26 15.36 -28.37
CA VAL A 416 -11.07 16.16 -28.70
C VAL A 416 -10.90 17.34 -27.73
N LEU A 417 -11.98 18.07 -27.45
CA LEU A 417 -11.95 19.18 -26.47
C LEU A 417 -11.61 18.68 -25.06
N ALA A 418 -12.20 17.56 -24.64
CA ALA A 418 -11.90 16.95 -23.34
C ALA A 418 -10.42 16.52 -23.25
N LEU A 419 -9.86 15.96 -24.33
CA LEU A 419 -8.45 15.61 -24.40
C LEU A 419 -7.54 16.84 -24.38
N ALA A 420 -7.87 17.89 -25.13
CA ALA A 420 -7.11 19.14 -25.14
C ALA A 420 -7.11 19.85 -23.78
N HIS A 421 -8.12 19.58 -22.95
CA HIS A 421 -8.19 20.10 -21.58
C HIS A 421 -7.13 19.50 -20.64
N VAL A 422 -6.62 18.29 -20.90
CA VAL A 422 -5.56 17.66 -20.09
C VAL A 422 -4.25 18.44 -20.14
N PRO A 423 -3.61 18.69 -21.30
CA PRO A 423 -2.38 19.47 -21.38
C PRO A 423 -2.59 20.91 -20.92
N LEU A 424 -3.76 21.52 -21.19
CA LEU A 424 -4.07 22.87 -20.73
C LEU A 424 -4.07 22.98 -19.19
N VAL A 425 -4.80 22.09 -18.51
CA VAL A 425 -4.81 22.05 -17.03
C VAL A 425 -3.42 21.74 -16.49
N THR A 426 -2.67 20.85 -17.14
CA THR A 426 -1.28 20.55 -16.76
C THR A 426 -0.41 21.80 -16.80
N ALA A 427 -0.40 22.51 -17.93
CA ALA A 427 0.42 23.71 -18.11
C ALA A 427 0.01 24.83 -17.14
N LEU A 428 -1.29 25.05 -16.95
CA LEU A 428 -1.82 26.08 -16.04
C LEU A 428 -1.35 25.87 -14.59
N TYR A 429 -1.31 24.62 -14.14
CA TYR A 429 -0.96 24.28 -12.75
C TYR A 429 0.48 23.83 -12.56
N ALA A 430 1.31 23.81 -13.61
CA ALA A 430 2.70 23.39 -13.54
C ALA A 430 3.54 24.17 -12.52
N PRO A 431 3.46 25.52 -12.42
CA PRO A 431 4.23 26.26 -11.42
C PRO A 431 3.91 25.82 -9.99
N LEU A 432 2.62 25.65 -9.67
CA LEU A 432 2.18 25.21 -8.36
C LEU A 432 2.58 23.76 -8.07
N GLY A 433 2.56 22.92 -9.11
CA GLY A 433 2.89 21.49 -9.01
C GLY A 433 4.36 21.28 -8.73
N LEU A 434 5.20 21.94 -9.52
CA LEU A 434 6.65 21.93 -9.35
C LEU A 434 7.07 22.55 -8.02
N TRP A 435 6.47 23.68 -7.63
CA TRP A 435 6.74 24.27 -6.31
C TRP A 435 6.39 23.33 -5.16
N SER A 436 5.25 22.64 -5.25
CA SER A 436 4.84 21.66 -4.24
C SER A 436 5.83 20.50 -4.16
N ILE A 437 6.25 19.95 -5.31
CA ILE A 437 7.25 18.89 -5.36
C ILE A 437 8.55 19.36 -4.70
N ILE A 438 9.09 20.52 -5.11
CA ILE A 438 10.34 21.08 -4.56
C ILE A 438 10.24 21.26 -3.03
N ARG A 439 9.13 21.83 -2.55
CA ARG A 439 8.89 22.05 -1.11
C ARG A 439 8.85 20.75 -0.32
N ILE A 440 8.17 19.73 -0.83
CA ILE A 440 8.12 18.40 -0.18
C ILE A 440 9.50 17.75 -0.16
N THR A 441 10.26 17.88 -1.25
CA THR A 441 11.59 17.26 -1.32
C THR A 441 12.64 17.97 -0.48
N GLY A 442 12.45 19.27 -0.22
CA GLY A 442 13.35 20.06 0.61
C GLY A 442 12.95 20.13 2.09
N SER A 443 11.80 19.58 2.48
CA SER A 443 11.35 19.65 3.88
C SER A 443 12.01 18.56 4.73
N THR A 444 12.64 18.97 5.83
CA THR A 444 13.16 18.08 6.88
C THR A 444 12.08 17.62 7.85
N GLY A 445 10.83 17.50 7.40
CA GLY A 445 9.69 17.14 8.22
C GLY A 445 8.56 16.64 7.34
N PHE A 446 7.45 16.23 7.94
CA PHE A 446 6.29 15.84 7.16
C PHE A 446 5.82 17.01 6.29
N PRO A 447 5.67 16.81 4.98
CA PRO A 447 5.26 17.88 4.10
C PRO A 447 3.84 18.34 4.48
N PRO A 448 3.54 19.65 4.37
CA PRO A 448 2.18 20.14 4.57
C PRO A 448 1.20 19.34 3.71
N THR A 449 0.19 18.74 4.34
CA THR A 449 -0.70 17.76 3.71
C THR A 449 -1.34 18.28 2.41
N ALA A 450 -1.69 19.56 2.36
CA ALA A 450 -2.23 20.21 1.17
C ALA A 450 -1.26 20.21 -0.03
N GLN A 451 0.04 20.45 0.21
CA GLN A 451 1.07 20.46 -0.83
C GLN A 451 1.34 19.03 -1.33
N TYR A 452 1.45 18.06 -0.42
CA TYR A 452 1.61 16.65 -0.79
C TYR A 452 0.46 16.16 -1.67
N ARG A 453 -0.79 16.47 -1.30
CA ARG A 453 -1.95 16.08 -2.09
C ARG A 453 -1.98 16.76 -3.45
N PHE A 454 -1.68 18.05 -3.50
CA PHE A 454 -1.60 18.76 -4.76
C PHE A 454 -0.52 18.18 -5.68
N ALA A 455 0.68 17.92 -5.15
CA ALA A 455 1.78 17.32 -5.89
C ALA A 455 1.40 15.91 -6.40
N SER A 456 0.72 15.10 -5.57
CA SER A 456 0.24 13.77 -5.95
C SER A 456 -0.80 13.84 -7.07
N ASP A 457 -1.81 14.71 -6.95
CA ASP A 457 -2.84 14.90 -7.98
C ASP A 457 -2.22 15.45 -9.29
N TYR A 458 -1.25 16.35 -9.18
CA TYR A 458 -0.54 16.91 -10.32
C TYR A 458 0.32 15.86 -11.03
N LEU A 459 1.06 15.04 -10.29
CA LEU A 459 1.85 13.94 -10.87
C LEU A 459 0.95 12.89 -11.53
N GLU A 460 -0.17 12.53 -10.91
CA GLU A 460 -1.17 11.66 -11.52
C GLU A 460 -1.75 12.25 -12.82
N HIS A 461 -1.93 13.57 -12.88
CA HIS A 461 -2.34 14.26 -14.10
C HIS A 461 -1.25 14.22 -15.18
N LEU A 462 0.03 14.39 -14.80
CA LEU A 462 1.18 14.22 -15.71
C LEU A 462 1.28 12.78 -16.25
N ILE A 463 1.09 11.76 -15.40
CA ILE A 463 1.05 10.35 -15.81
C ILE A 463 0.00 10.15 -16.92
N ARG A 464 -1.19 10.74 -16.77
CA ARG A 464 -2.26 10.63 -17.76
C ARG A 464 -1.93 11.37 -19.05
N LEU A 465 -1.33 12.55 -18.96
CA LEU A 465 -0.85 13.29 -20.13
C LEU A 465 0.19 12.46 -20.90
N MET A 466 1.17 11.88 -20.19
CA MET A 466 2.18 11.04 -20.81
C MET A 466 1.58 9.79 -21.44
N ALA A 467 0.64 9.12 -20.77
CA ALA A 467 -0.07 7.99 -21.34
C ALA A 467 -0.87 8.35 -22.61
N LEU A 468 -1.39 9.58 -22.70
CA LEU A 468 -2.03 10.08 -23.92
C LEU A 468 -1.01 10.32 -25.04
N LEU A 469 0.12 10.96 -24.73
CA LEU A 469 1.20 11.19 -25.69
C LEU A 469 1.80 9.87 -26.20
N GLU A 470 1.89 8.85 -25.35
CA GLU A 470 2.37 7.52 -25.71
C GLU A 470 1.51 6.88 -26.79
N ARG A 471 0.18 7.05 -26.72
CA ARG A 471 -0.73 6.58 -27.78
C ARG A 471 -0.50 7.29 -29.12
N LEU A 472 0.12 8.47 -29.09
CA LEU A 472 0.50 9.22 -30.29
C LEU A 472 1.93 8.91 -30.74
N ARG A 473 2.73 8.13 -29.99
CA ARG A 473 4.13 7.78 -30.30
C ARG A 473 4.28 7.19 -31.70
N GLY A 474 3.37 6.31 -32.12
CA GLY A 474 3.38 5.72 -33.47
C GLY A 474 3.18 6.75 -34.60
N LYS A 475 2.70 7.96 -34.28
CA LYS A 475 2.56 9.09 -35.22
C LYS A 475 3.68 10.12 -35.08
N LEU A 476 4.54 9.99 -34.06
CA LEU A 476 5.61 10.93 -33.73
C LEU A 476 6.90 10.16 -33.36
N PRO A 477 7.62 9.60 -34.35
CA PRO A 477 8.77 8.72 -34.11
C PRO A 477 9.90 9.40 -33.32
N THR A 478 10.10 10.70 -33.53
CA THR A 478 11.13 11.51 -32.86
C THR A 478 10.82 11.81 -31.39
N ALA A 479 9.58 11.57 -30.92
CA ALA A 479 9.20 11.84 -29.54
C ALA A 479 9.63 10.75 -28.54
N GLY A 480 10.12 9.59 -29.01
CA GLY A 480 10.39 8.43 -28.16
C GLY A 480 11.30 8.74 -26.97
N SER A 481 12.49 9.31 -27.23
CA SER A 481 13.46 9.63 -26.16
C SER A 481 12.94 10.66 -25.14
N LEU A 482 12.16 11.64 -25.60
CA LEU A 482 11.54 12.63 -24.73
C LEU A 482 10.46 12.01 -23.83
N LEU A 483 9.69 11.07 -24.36
CA LEU A 483 8.67 10.36 -23.59
C LEU A 483 9.29 9.47 -22.52
N ASP A 484 10.34 8.74 -22.87
CA ASP A 484 11.06 7.86 -21.95
C ASP A 484 11.72 8.68 -20.82
N SER A 485 12.37 9.80 -21.15
CA SER A 485 12.90 10.76 -20.15
C SER A 485 11.79 11.37 -19.29
N GLY A 486 10.62 11.67 -19.87
CA GLY A 486 9.48 12.21 -19.16
C GLY A 486 8.93 11.23 -18.12
N TRP A 487 8.80 9.96 -18.49
CA TRP A 487 8.40 8.91 -17.56
C TRP A 487 9.39 8.76 -16.40
N GLN A 488 10.70 8.70 -16.68
CA GLN A 488 11.72 8.63 -15.63
C GLN A 488 11.67 9.84 -14.68
N GLN A 489 11.44 11.05 -15.20
CA GLN A 489 11.32 12.25 -14.37
C GLN A 489 10.07 12.21 -13.49
N ILE A 490 8.94 11.77 -14.02
CA ILE A 490 7.70 11.61 -13.25
C ILE A 490 7.87 10.53 -12.18
N GLN A 491 8.49 9.40 -12.52
CA GLN A 491 8.80 8.33 -11.56
C GLN A 491 9.65 8.87 -10.41
N ARG A 492 10.78 9.52 -10.73
CA ARG A 492 11.66 10.16 -9.73
C ARG A 492 10.91 11.13 -8.84
N ASN A 493 10.01 11.94 -9.38
CA ASN A 493 9.19 12.85 -8.57
C ASN A 493 8.16 12.11 -7.71
N CYS A 494 7.48 11.09 -8.23
CA CYS A 494 6.54 10.28 -7.45
C CYS A 494 7.25 9.59 -6.29
N VAL A 495 8.40 8.99 -6.55
CA VAL A 495 9.29 8.38 -5.56
C VAL A 495 9.61 9.43 -4.49
N ARG A 496 10.28 10.53 -4.87
CA ARG A 496 10.72 11.59 -3.95
C ARG A 496 9.64 12.15 -3.03
N ILE A 497 8.41 12.37 -3.52
CA ILE A 497 7.35 12.91 -2.67
C ILE A 497 6.63 11.84 -1.83
N GLY A 498 6.85 10.56 -2.13
CA GLY A 498 6.14 9.43 -1.52
C GLY A 498 4.75 9.17 -2.14
N TYR A 499 4.59 9.31 -3.45
CA TYR A 499 3.33 9.02 -4.14
C TYR A 499 3.31 7.60 -4.75
N THR A 500 2.99 6.59 -3.91
CA THR A 500 3.03 5.16 -4.28
C THR A 500 2.19 4.83 -5.52
N ALA A 501 0.96 5.32 -5.58
CA ALA A 501 0.07 5.03 -6.70
C ALA A 501 0.66 5.55 -8.02
N GLY A 502 1.28 6.74 -8.00
CA GLY A 502 1.98 7.29 -9.16
C GLY A 502 3.19 6.46 -9.55
N VAL A 503 3.96 6.03 -8.56
CA VAL A 503 5.08 5.11 -8.75
C VAL A 503 4.66 3.81 -9.47
N PHE A 504 3.60 3.15 -9.00
CA PHE A 504 3.06 1.95 -9.66
C PHE A 504 2.52 2.26 -11.06
N ASN A 505 1.81 3.38 -11.22
CA ASN A 505 1.23 3.77 -12.50
C ASN A 505 2.30 4.03 -13.55
N VAL A 506 3.38 4.77 -13.23
CA VAL A 506 4.49 5.03 -14.15
C VAL A 506 5.19 3.73 -14.53
N SER A 507 5.49 2.91 -13.54
CA SER A 507 6.14 1.61 -13.71
C SER A 507 5.38 0.70 -14.68
N LYS A 508 4.05 0.65 -14.55
CA LYS A 508 3.14 -0.05 -15.46
C LYS A 508 3.23 0.44 -16.91
N TYR A 509 3.49 1.73 -17.15
CA TYR A 509 3.66 2.25 -18.52
C TYR A 509 5.05 1.94 -19.08
N LEU A 510 6.10 2.10 -18.26
CA LEU A 510 7.48 1.76 -18.64
C LEU A 510 7.63 0.27 -18.99
N SER A 511 7.01 -0.63 -18.21
CA SER A 511 7.08 -2.07 -18.47
C SER A 511 6.38 -2.49 -19.77
N ARG A 512 5.40 -1.71 -20.25
CA ARG A 512 4.77 -1.94 -21.57
C ARG A 512 5.65 -1.53 -22.75
N GLN A 513 6.62 -0.64 -22.53
CA GLN A 513 7.55 -0.17 -23.55
C GLN A 513 8.76 -1.10 -23.69
N GLN A 514 9.18 -1.73 -22.60
CA GLN A 514 10.29 -2.68 -22.60
C GLN A 514 9.80 -4.04 -23.12
N THR A 515 10.11 -4.35 -24.38
CA THR A 515 9.87 -5.68 -24.98
C THR A 515 10.85 -6.75 -24.48
N GLY A 516 11.69 -6.43 -23.51
CA GLY A 516 12.59 -7.36 -22.83
C GLY A 516 12.72 -6.98 -21.35
N VAL A 517 12.69 -7.99 -20.48
CA VAL A 517 12.87 -7.85 -19.02
C VAL A 517 14.31 -7.38 -18.76
N GLY A 518 14.54 -6.07 -18.67
CA GLY A 518 15.88 -5.55 -18.42
C GLY A 518 16.07 -4.08 -18.75
N GLY A 519 15.46 -3.18 -17.96
CA GLY A 519 15.84 -1.77 -17.91
C GLY A 519 16.83 -1.50 -16.77
N PRO A 520 17.85 -0.64 -16.97
CA PRO A 520 18.90 -0.39 -15.99
C PRO A 520 18.47 0.74 -15.03
N GLU A 521 17.77 0.38 -13.96
CA GLU A 521 17.71 1.11 -12.68
C GLU A 521 16.83 0.28 -11.72
N GLY A 522 17.47 -0.45 -10.79
CA GLY A 522 16.84 -1.35 -9.81
C GLY A 522 16.04 -0.65 -8.72
N THR A 523 15.45 0.50 -9.00
CA THR A 523 15.07 1.52 -8.01
C THR A 523 13.55 1.50 -7.71
N LEU A 524 12.91 0.34 -7.92
CA LEU A 524 11.47 0.11 -7.65
C LEU A 524 11.07 -1.38 -7.64
N ALA A 525 12.05 -2.29 -7.69
CA ALA A 525 11.96 -3.61 -8.34
C ALA A 525 10.92 -4.59 -7.77
N ARG A 526 10.30 -4.32 -6.61
CA ARG A 526 9.16 -5.13 -6.13
C ARG A 526 7.93 -4.45 -5.56
N ALA A 527 7.90 -3.13 -5.48
CA ALA A 527 6.63 -2.45 -5.65
C ALA A 527 6.12 -2.81 -7.07
N LEU A 528 7.08 -2.90 -8.00
CA LEU A 528 7.07 -3.66 -9.25
C LEU A 528 6.72 -5.17 -9.12
N ALA A 529 6.69 -5.89 -8.00
CA ALA A 529 6.28 -7.31 -8.01
C ALA A 529 4.77 -7.40 -8.07
N ILE A 530 4.03 -6.68 -7.24
CA ILE A 530 2.56 -6.62 -7.40
C ILE A 530 2.20 -5.69 -8.54
N GLY A 531 2.91 -4.58 -8.72
CA GLY A 531 2.71 -3.64 -9.83
C GLY A 531 3.04 -4.23 -11.21
N ASP A 532 4.09 -5.05 -11.32
CA ASP A 532 4.43 -5.79 -12.54
C ASP A 532 3.68 -7.10 -12.60
N LEU A 533 3.44 -7.85 -11.53
CA LEU A 533 2.52 -9.00 -11.65
C LEU A 533 1.14 -8.48 -12.08
N LEU A 534 0.66 -7.34 -11.57
CA LEU A 534 -0.57 -6.69 -12.03
C LEU A 534 -0.40 -6.13 -13.44
N GLY A 535 0.72 -5.50 -13.75
CA GLY A 535 1.06 -4.90 -15.04
C GLY A 535 1.18 -5.93 -16.15
N GLU A 536 1.93 -6.99 -15.92
CA GLU A 536 2.07 -8.24 -16.66
C GLU A 536 0.72 -8.96 -16.76
N THR A 537 -0.04 -9.08 -15.67
CA THR A 537 -1.40 -9.64 -15.74
C THR A 537 -2.27 -8.83 -16.68
N LEU A 538 -2.21 -7.49 -16.59
CA LEU A 538 -2.92 -6.59 -17.49
C LEU A 538 -2.38 -6.68 -18.92
N ALA A 539 -1.07 -6.84 -19.12
CA ALA A 539 -0.44 -6.98 -20.43
C ALA A 539 -0.83 -8.31 -21.09
N ARG A 540 -0.71 -9.44 -20.38
CA ARG A 540 -1.18 -10.77 -20.81
C ARG A 540 -2.67 -10.74 -21.14
N ARG A 541 -3.48 -10.07 -20.31
CA ARG A 541 -4.91 -9.83 -20.60
C ARG A 541 -5.10 -9.04 -21.90
N ASP A 542 -4.38 -7.94 -22.08
CA ASP A 542 -4.50 -7.06 -23.25
C ASP A 542 -4.01 -7.76 -24.53
N ILE A 543 -2.92 -8.55 -24.46
CA ILE A 543 -2.42 -9.43 -25.52
C ILE A 543 -3.49 -10.45 -25.90
N GLY A 544 -4.04 -11.18 -24.91
CA GLY A 544 -5.10 -12.16 -25.16
C GLY A 544 -6.34 -11.54 -25.80
N SER A 545 -6.73 -10.34 -25.38
CA SER A 545 -7.85 -9.60 -25.97
C SER A 545 -7.58 -9.19 -27.42
N SER A 546 -6.34 -8.77 -27.72
CA SER A 546 -5.91 -8.40 -29.07
C SER A 546 -5.88 -9.61 -30.01
N LEU A 547 -5.31 -10.73 -29.56
CA LEU A 547 -5.27 -11.98 -30.32
C LEU A 547 -6.68 -12.51 -30.61
N ALA A 548 -7.58 -12.44 -29.63
CA ALA A 548 -9.00 -12.77 -29.79
C ALA A 548 -9.73 -11.89 -30.82
N ALA A 549 -9.35 -10.61 -30.92
CA ALA A 549 -9.91 -9.73 -31.94
C ALA A 549 -9.38 -10.09 -33.33
N ARG A 550 -8.08 -10.39 -33.44
CA ARG A 550 -7.43 -10.80 -34.70
C ARG A 550 -7.90 -12.15 -35.22
N SER A 551 -8.17 -13.13 -34.35
CA SER A 551 -8.69 -14.44 -34.77
C SER A 551 -10.04 -14.34 -35.49
N ARG A 552 -10.81 -13.27 -35.26
CA ARG A 552 -12.05 -12.98 -36.00
C ARG A 552 -11.81 -12.33 -37.37
N GLN A 553 -10.63 -11.77 -37.59
CA GLN A 553 -10.25 -11.04 -38.79
C GLN A 553 -9.35 -11.85 -39.73
N GLU A 554 -8.66 -12.87 -39.21
CA GLU A 554 -7.69 -13.71 -39.92
C GLU A 554 -8.16 -15.18 -39.91
N PRO A 555 -9.06 -15.62 -40.82
CA PRO A 555 -9.67 -16.97 -40.79
C PRO A 555 -8.65 -18.10 -40.85
N ASP A 556 -7.61 -17.93 -41.69
CA ASP A 556 -6.58 -18.95 -41.92
C ASP A 556 -5.69 -19.19 -40.69
N ALA A 557 -5.62 -18.22 -39.77
CA ALA A 557 -4.87 -18.31 -38.51
C ALA A 557 -5.77 -18.31 -37.28
N ALA A 558 -7.09 -18.39 -37.46
CA ALA A 558 -8.08 -18.13 -36.41
C ALA A 558 -7.90 -19.06 -35.20
N GLU A 559 -7.66 -20.35 -35.45
CA GLU A 559 -7.54 -21.35 -34.37
C GLU A 559 -6.26 -21.13 -33.55
N ALA A 560 -5.10 -20.97 -34.21
CA ALA A 560 -3.82 -20.73 -33.54
C ALA A 560 -3.83 -19.43 -32.72
N LEU A 561 -4.39 -18.35 -33.28
CA LEU A 561 -4.54 -17.07 -32.58
C LEU A 561 -5.49 -17.19 -31.37
N ARG A 562 -6.56 -17.98 -31.50
CA ARG A 562 -7.52 -18.23 -30.42
C ARG A 562 -6.88 -19.05 -29.29
N GLU A 563 -6.11 -20.09 -29.61
CA GLU A 563 -5.40 -20.89 -28.61
C GLU A 563 -4.41 -20.04 -27.80
N GLU A 564 -3.59 -19.23 -28.48
CA GLU A 564 -2.65 -18.33 -27.81
C GLU A 564 -3.38 -17.28 -26.96
N ALA A 565 -4.50 -16.73 -27.46
CA ALA A 565 -5.34 -15.82 -26.68
C ALA A 565 -5.81 -16.44 -25.35
N VAL A 566 -6.26 -17.70 -25.40
CA VAL A 566 -6.71 -18.46 -24.22
C VAL A 566 -5.55 -18.71 -23.24
N THR A 567 -4.37 -19.05 -23.75
CA THR A 567 -3.16 -19.26 -22.93
C THR A 567 -2.80 -18.00 -22.14
N GLN A 568 -2.73 -16.85 -22.83
CA GLN A 568 -2.40 -15.57 -22.19
C GLN A 568 -3.45 -15.16 -21.15
N LEU A 569 -4.75 -15.33 -21.46
CA LEU A 569 -5.83 -15.02 -20.53
C LEU A 569 -5.84 -15.95 -19.31
N LYS A 570 -5.56 -17.25 -19.46
CA LYS A 570 -5.44 -18.18 -18.32
C LYS A 570 -4.27 -17.84 -17.41
N LEU A 571 -3.12 -17.45 -17.98
CA LEU A 571 -1.97 -17.00 -17.21
C LEU A 571 -2.29 -15.72 -16.45
N ALA A 572 -2.92 -14.74 -17.10
CA ALA A 572 -3.43 -13.55 -16.44
C ALA A 572 -4.41 -13.90 -15.31
N LEU A 573 -5.33 -14.84 -15.52
CA LEU A 573 -6.31 -15.25 -14.51
C LEU A 573 -5.64 -15.83 -13.27
N ARG A 574 -4.68 -16.74 -13.44
CA ARG A 574 -3.92 -17.34 -12.33
C ARG A 574 -3.20 -16.27 -11.52
N THR A 575 -2.52 -15.34 -12.18
CA THR A 575 -1.82 -14.25 -11.49
C THR A 575 -2.80 -13.30 -10.80
N ALA A 576 -3.92 -12.93 -11.44
CA ALA A 576 -4.96 -12.10 -10.83
C ALA A 576 -5.57 -12.73 -9.58
N LEU A 577 -5.75 -14.06 -9.58
CA LEU A 577 -6.20 -14.84 -8.43
C LEU A 577 -5.18 -14.84 -7.31
N HIS A 578 -3.91 -15.09 -7.64
CA HIS A 578 -2.81 -15.07 -6.69
C HIS A 578 -2.60 -13.67 -6.06
N LEU A 579 -2.83 -12.61 -6.85
CA LEU A 579 -2.79 -11.23 -6.39
C LEU A 579 -4.02 -10.82 -5.58
N GLY A 580 -5.08 -11.64 -5.53
CA GLY A 580 -6.34 -11.27 -4.89
C GLY A 580 -6.97 -10.02 -5.51
N CYS A 581 -7.03 -9.94 -6.85
CA CYS A 581 -7.54 -8.79 -7.61
C CYS A 581 -8.88 -9.10 -8.31
N PRO A 582 -10.03 -9.07 -7.62
CA PRO A 582 -11.25 -9.70 -8.13
C PRO A 582 -11.89 -8.98 -9.32
N SER A 583 -11.72 -7.65 -9.40
CA SER A 583 -12.15 -6.87 -10.57
C SER A 583 -11.40 -7.30 -11.83
N LEU A 584 -10.10 -7.62 -11.71
CA LEU A 584 -9.29 -8.09 -12.82
C LEU A 584 -9.61 -9.54 -13.17
N VAL A 585 -9.81 -10.40 -12.16
CA VAL A 585 -10.33 -11.77 -12.31
C VAL A 585 -11.62 -11.76 -13.13
N LEU A 586 -12.61 -10.93 -12.75
CA LEU A 586 -13.87 -10.82 -13.48
C LEU A 586 -13.67 -10.38 -14.94
N LYS A 587 -12.85 -9.34 -15.18
CA LYS A 587 -12.56 -8.85 -16.55
C LYS A 587 -11.93 -9.94 -17.42
N ILE A 588 -10.99 -10.71 -16.87
CA ILE A 588 -10.33 -11.81 -17.59
C ILE A 588 -11.31 -12.96 -17.85
N LEU A 589 -12.16 -13.32 -16.88
CA LEU A 589 -13.19 -14.34 -17.04
C LEU A 589 -14.21 -13.98 -18.14
N LEU A 590 -14.60 -12.71 -18.22
CA LEU A 590 -15.46 -12.20 -19.29
C LEU A 590 -14.82 -12.37 -20.68
N GLN A 591 -13.54 -12.05 -20.79
CA GLN A 591 -12.80 -12.19 -22.05
C GLN A 591 -12.59 -13.65 -22.44
N LEU A 592 -12.30 -14.54 -21.48
CA LEU A 592 -12.25 -15.99 -21.72
C LEU A 592 -13.57 -16.53 -22.27
N LYS A 593 -14.72 -16.04 -21.77
CA LYS A 593 -16.04 -16.37 -22.31
C LYS A 593 -16.20 -15.88 -23.75
N GLU A 594 -15.75 -14.66 -24.07
CA GLU A 594 -15.82 -14.11 -25.42
C GLU A 594 -15.00 -14.91 -26.45
N VAL A 595 -13.90 -15.55 -26.05
CA VAL A 595 -13.15 -16.51 -26.89
C VAL A 595 -13.70 -17.94 -26.82
N GLY A 596 -14.92 -18.12 -26.32
CA GLY A 596 -15.64 -19.40 -26.31
C GLY A 596 -15.04 -20.44 -25.36
N VAL A 597 -14.26 -20.04 -24.36
CA VAL A 597 -13.86 -20.94 -23.27
C VAL A 597 -15.06 -21.05 -22.32
N GLN A 598 -15.69 -22.23 -22.29
CA GLN A 598 -16.65 -22.53 -21.26
C GLN A 598 -15.92 -22.68 -19.92
N CYS A 599 -16.12 -21.71 -19.02
CA CYS A 599 -15.73 -21.87 -17.62
C CYS A 599 -16.65 -22.93 -17.01
N SER A 600 -16.17 -24.17 -16.94
CA SER A 600 -16.94 -25.40 -16.71
C SER A 600 -17.61 -25.55 -15.34
N SER A 601 -17.71 -24.48 -14.54
CA SER A 601 -18.83 -24.39 -13.60
C SER A 601 -19.20 -22.93 -13.28
N PRO A 602 -20.48 -22.55 -13.45
CA PRO A 602 -21.03 -21.31 -12.87
C PRO A 602 -20.81 -21.24 -11.36
N THR A 603 -20.82 -22.40 -10.69
CA THR A 603 -20.49 -22.57 -9.27
C THR A 603 -19.02 -22.29 -8.97
N GLY A 604 -18.09 -22.49 -9.90
CA GLY A 604 -16.67 -22.17 -9.71
C GLY A 604 -16.43 -20.67 -9.69
N VAL A 605 -16.99 -19.94 -10.67
CA VAL A 605 -16.91 -18.46 -10.70
C VAL A 605 -17.71 -17.86 -9.53
N ALA A 606 -18.90 -18.38 -9.23
CA ALA A 606 -19.71 -17.93 -8.10
C ALA A 606 -19.06 -18.21 -6.74
N ARG A 607 -18.46 -19.40 -6.52
CA ARG A 607 -17.71 -19.72 -5.29
C ARG A 607 -16.46 -18.87 -5.14
N LEU A 608 -15.82 -18.51 -6.25
CA LEU A 608 -14.63 -17.68 -6.25
C LEU A 608 -14.96 -16.21 -6.00
N ILE A 609 -16.12 -15.74 -6.48
CA ILE A 609 -16.74 -14.46 -6.11
C ILE A 609 -17.20 -14.43 -4.65
N ASP A 610 -17.77 -15.53 -4.13
CA ASP A 610 -18.20 -15.65 -2.72
C ASP A 610 -17.00 -15.72 -1.76
N ARG A 611 -15.91 -16.40 -2.13
CA ARG A 611 -14.70 -16.49 -1.31
C ARG A 611 -13.88 -15.19 -1.27
N THR A 612 -14.05 -14.28 -2.23
CA THR A 612 -13.22 -13.06 -2.34
C THR A 612 -13.84 -11.83 -1.67
N GLU A 613 -14.85 -11.96 -0.79
CA GLU A 613 -15.56 -10.82 -0.16
C GLU A 613 -15.85 -9.68 -1.17
N CYS A 614 -16.27 -10.04 -2.38
CA CYS A 614 -16.45 -9.06 -3.45
C CYS A 614 -17.71 -8.23 -3.26
N THR A 615 -17.55 -6.91 -3.42
CA THR A 615 -18.61 -5.91 -3.27
C THR A 615 -19.86 -6.24 -4.09
N ALA A 616 -21.01 -5.77 -3.60
CA ALA A 616 -22.32 -5.90 -4.24
C ALA A 616 -22.34 -5.53 -5.74
N ILE A 617 -21.41 -4.68 -6.20
CA ILE A 617 -21.28 -4.25 -7.60
C ILE A 617 -20.76 -5.39 -8.51
N ILE A 618 -19.84 -6.22 -8.02
CA ILE A 618 -19.38 -7.42 -8.75
C ILE A 618 -20.49 -8.48 -8.75
N ARG A 619 -21.22 -8.61 -7.63
CA ARG A 619 -22.37 -9.52 -7.51
C ARG A 619 -23.52 -9.11 -8.44
N ASP A 620 -23.82 -7.81 -8.57
CA ASP A 620 -24.80 -7.27 -9.51
C ASP A 620 -24.36 -7.44 -10.96
N LYS A 621 -23.08 -7.15 -11.29
CA LYS A 621 -22.55 -7.39 -12.64
C LYS A 621 -22.53 -8.90 -12.98
N ALA A 622 -22.20 -9.76 -12.03
CA ALA A 622 -22.22 -11.21 -12.19
C ALA A 622 -23.64 -11.77 -12.35
N ARG A 623 -24.64 -11.23 -11.63
CA ARG A 623 -26.06 -11.55 -11.84
C ARG A 623 -26.55 -11.12 -13.22
N ILE A 624 -26.14 -9.94 -13.69
CA ILE A 624 -26.43 -9.49 -15.05
C ILE A 624 -25.79 -10.44 -16.07
N ILE A 625 -24.54 -10.86 -15.85
CA ILE A 625 -23.85 -11.82 -16.73
C ILE A 625 -24.53 -13.19 -16.69
N ALA A 626 -24.98 -13.65 -15.52
CA ALA A 626 -25.70 -14.93 -15.34
C ALA A 626 -27.12 -14.91 -15.93
N ALA A 627 -27.74 -13.74 -16.03
CA ALA A 627 -29.03 -13.54 -16.72
C ALA A 627 -28.87 -13.38 -18.24
N LEU A 628 -27.66 -13.10 -18.72
CA LEU A 628 -27.29 -12.98 -20.14
C LEU A 628 -26.57 -14.24 -20.67
N THR A 629 -26.35 -15.25 -19.83
CA THR A 629 -26.00 -16.64 -20.18
C THR A 629 -27.24 -17.49 -20.08
#